data_AF-A0A3N5BB94-F1
#
_entry.id   AF-A0A3N5BB94-F1
#
_cell.length_a   1.000
_cell.length_b   1.000
_cell.length_c   1.000
_cell.angle_alpha   90.00
_cell.angle_beta   90.00
_cell.angle_gamma   90.00
#
_symmetry.space_group_name_H-M   'P 1'
#
loop_
_entity.id
_entity.type
_entity.pdbx_description
1 polymer ?
#
loop_
_entity_poly.entity_id
_entity_poly.type
_entity_poly.pdbx_seq_one_letter_code
_entity_poly.pdbx_strand_id
1 'polypeptide(L)'
;MNSELFLIVPKRLAMDDSLTSQDKSVYLAVLNHCNFKTKEGFPSRKTLEKEAKVSNKTLTKCLRNLTEKGYLEIVSRKSRNGNDLSNTYKVL
;
A
#
# COMPACT_ATOMS: atom_id res chain seq x y z
N MET A 1 15.46 7.89 24.13
CA MET A 1 15.41 8.63 22.84
C MET A 1 14.26 8.06 22.03
N ASN A 2 13.22 8.86 21.77
CA ASN A 2 12.31 8.53 20.68
C ASN A 2 13.13 8.74 19.40
N SER A 3 13.65 7.67 18.83
CA SER A 3 14.15 7.72 17.46
C SER A 3 12.96 8.01 16.57
N GLU A 4 12.96 9.15 15.87
CA GLU A 4 11.98 9.39 14.83
C GLU A 4 12.00 8.22 13.83
N LEU A 5 10.84 7.66 13.56
CA LEU A 5 10.67 6.59 12.58
C LEU A 5 10.33 7.22 11.23
N PHE A 6 11.13 6.89 10.22
CA PHE A 6 10.95 7.42 8.88
C PHE A 6 10.58 6.31 7.90
N LEU A 7 9.78 6.67 6.90
CA LEU A 7 9.58 5.84 5.72
C LEU A 7 10.55 6.27 4.62
N ILE A 8 11.31 5.32 4.09
CA ILE A 8 12.15 5.55 2.91
C ILE A 8 11.29 5.32 1.67
N VAL A 9 11.05 6.40 0.93
CA VAL A 9 10.21 6.38 -0.27
C VAL A 9 11.09 6.31 -1.52
N PRO A 10 10.84 5.40 -2.48
CA PRO A 10 11.59 5.37 -3.73
C PRO A 10 11.45 6.69 -4.49
N LYS A 11 12.58 7.25 -4.95
CA LYS A 11 12.59 8.48 -5.75
C LYS A 11 11.68 8.39 -6.97
N ARG A 12 11.60 7.20 -7.60
CA ARG A 12 10.70 6.94 -8.72
C ARG A 12 9.21 7.12 -8.41
N LEU A 13 8.78 6.93 -7.17
CA LEU A 13 7.39 7.18 -6.76
C LEU A 13 7.19 8.66 -6.40
N ALA A 14 8.16 9.23 -5.67
CA ALA A 14 8.11 10.63 -5.28
C ALA A 14 8.02 11.57 -6.49
N MET A 15 8.82 11.28 -7.53
CA MET A 15 8.97 12.09 -8.74
C MET A 15 8.07 11.67 -9.91
N ASP A 16 7.18 10.68 -9.74
CA ASP A 16 6.25 10.31 -10.81
C ASP A 16 5.09 11.31 -10.84
N ASP A 17 5.05 12.12 -11.89
CA ASP A 17 4.02 13.13 -12.14
C ASP A 17 2.72 12.52 -12.67
N SER A 18 2.76 11.27 -13.12
CA SER A 18 1.57 10.53 -13.54
C SER A 18 0.79 9.92 -12.37
N LEU A 19 1.33 9.99 -11.15
CA LEU A 19 0.65 9.61 -9.91
C LEU A 19 -0.01 10.82 -9.27
N THR A 20 -1.26 10.66 -8.84
CA THR A 20 -1.96 11.66 -8.04
C THR A 20 -1.43 11.68 -6.61
N SER A 21 -1.69 12.77 -5.86
CA SER A 21 -1.39 12.83 -4.42
C SER A 21 -2.08 11.71 -3.63
N GLN A 22 -3.26 11.25 -4.08
CA GLN A 22 -3.98 10.14 -3.47
C GLN A 22 -3.28 8.80 -3.72
N ASP A 23 -2.74 8.57 -4.93
CA ASP A 23 -1.95 7.37 -5.22
C ASP A 23 -0.71 7.32 -4.31
N LYS A 24 0.00 8.44 -4.18
CA LYS A 24 1.18 8.55 -3.29
C LYS A 24 0.78 8.31 -1.83
N SER A 25 -0.33 8.89 -1.36
CA SER A 25 -0.85 8.68 0.00
C SER A 25 -1.17 7.20 0.28
N VAL A 26 -1.84 6.52 -0.66
CA VAL A 26 -2.16 5.09 -0.56
C VAL A 26 -0.88 4.24 -0.54
N TYR A 27 0.09 4.55 -1.38
CA TYR A 27 1.37 3.85 -1.37
C TYR A 27 2.10 4.00 -0.03
N LEU A 28 2.13 5.20 0.54
CA LEU A 28 2.76 5.45 1.85
C LEU A 28 2.06 4.67 2.96
N ALA A 29 0.73 4.61 2.95
CA ALA A 29 -0.04 3.79 3.89
C ALA A 29 0.32 2.30 3.74
N VAL A 30 0.43 1.78 2.52
CA VAL A 30 0.89 0.39 2.33
C VAL A 30 2.31 0.18 2.83
N LEU A 31 3.25 1.06 2.46
CA LEU A 31 4.66 1.00 2.82
C LEU A 31 4.86 0.99 4.35
N ASN A 32 4.06 1.76 5.07
CA ASN A 32 4.10 1.86 6.53
C ASN A 32 3.83 0.51 7.24
N HIS A 33 3.10 -0.40 6.60
CA HIS A 33 2.79 -1.72 7.12
C HIS A 33 3.63 -2.84 6.51
N CYS A 34 4.55 -2.51 5.59
CA CYS A 34 5.42 -3.50 4.96
C CYS A 34 6.64 -3.78 5.83
N ASN A 35 7.02 -5.06 5.93
CA ASN A 35 8.29 -5.44 6.54
C ASN A 35 9.46 -4.95 5.67
N PHE A 36 10.48 -4.38 6.29
CA PHE A 36 11.64 -3.83 5.58
C PHE A 36 12.40 -4.86 4.71
N LYS A 37 12.51 -6.11 5.17
CA LYS A 37 13.26 -7.17 4.46
C LYS A 37 12.44 -7.80 3.34
N THR A 38 11.19 -8.18 3.63
CA THR A 38 10.35 -8.88 2.64
C THR A 38 9.66 -7.93 1.68
N LYS A 39 9.57 -6.63 2.03
CA LYS A 39 8.77 -5.61 1.34
C LYS A 39 7.27 -5.91 1.32
N GLU A 40 6.80 -6.77 2.21
CA GLU A 40 5.40 -7.23 2.23
C GLU A 40 4.68 -6.82 3.51
N GLY A 41 3.39 -6.51 3.36
CA GLY A 41 2.48 -6.19 4.45
C GLY A 41 1.08 -6.70 4.15
N PHE A 42 0.25 -6.83 5.18
CA PHE A 42 -1.14 -7.28 5.06
C PHE A 42 -2.13 -6.33 5.77
N PRO A 43 -2.02 -5.01 5.58
CA PRO A 43 -2.99 -4.08 6.15
C PRO A 43 -4.39 -4.35 5.60
N SER A 44 -5.40 -4.19 6.45
CA SER A 44 -6.79 -4.25 6.01
C SER A 44 -7.11 -3.07 5.09
N ARG A 45 -8.09 -3.21 4.20
CA ARG A 45 -8.56 -2.08 3.38
C ARG A 45 -9.02 -0.91 4.23
N LYS A 46 -9.71 -1.17 5.35
CA LYS A 46 -10.16 -0.14 6.29
C LYS A 46 -9.01 0.64 6.92
N THR A 47 -7.90 -0.05 7.22
CA THR A 47 -6.66 0.58 7.69
C THR A 47 -6.11 1.54 6.64
N LEU A 48 -6.00 1.07 5.38
CA LEU A 48 -5.50 1.87 4.27
C LEU A 48 -6.39 3.09 3.99
N GLU A 49 -7.71 2.94 3.99
CA GLU A 49 -8.66 4.06 3.82
C GLU A 49 -8.45 5.14 4.87
N LYS A 50 -8.30 4.74 6.14
CA LYS A 50 -8.10 5.66 7.27
C LYS A 50 -6.77 6.40 7.15
N GLU A 51 -5.67 5.67 6.93
CA GLU A 51 -4.32 6.24 6.93
C GLU A 51 -4.07 7.10 5.69
N ALA A 52 -4.50 6.63 4.51
CA ALA A 52 -4.37 7.38 3.27
C ALA A 52 -5.42 8.50 3.13
N LYS A 53 -6.43 8.53 4.00
CA LYS A 53 -7.56 9.48 4.02
C LYS A 53 -8.35 9.48 2.71
N VAL A 54 -8.73 8.29 2.24
CA VAL A 54 -9.47 8.10 0.99
C VAL A 54 -10.69 7.20 1.19
N SER A 55 -11.70 7.38 0.34
CA SER A 55 -12.85 6.46 0.30
C SER A 55 -12.46 5.08 -0.23
N ASN A 56 -13.23 4.04 0.09
CA ASN A 56 -13.01 2.70 -0.48
C ASN A 56 -12.96 2.69 -2.03
N LYS A 57 -13.82 3.47 -2.68
CA LYS A 57 -13.85 3.61 -4.15
C LYS A 57 -12.53 4.19 -4.67
N THR A 58 -12.05 5.25 -4.02
CA THR A 58 -10.76 5.88 -4.34
C THR A 58 -9.61 4.91 -4.06
N LEU A 59 -9.62 4.19 -2.93
CA LEU A 59 -8.61 3.19 -2.60
C LEU A 59 -8.51 2.13 -3.69
N THR A 60 -9.62 1.58 -4.18
CA THR A 60 -9.62 0.60 -5.28
C THR A 60 -8.97 1.17 -6.54
N LYS A 61 -9.31 2.41 -6.91
CA LYS A 61 -8.71 3.08 -8.08
C LYS A 61 -7.19 3.25 -7.90
N CYS A 62 -6.76 3.74 -6.73
CA CYS A 62 -5.34 3.99 -6.44
C CYS A 62 -4.54 2.70 -6.41
N LEU A 63 -5.03 1.65 -5.75
CA LEU A 63 -4.36 0.34 -5.73
C LEU A 63 -4.20 -0.22 -7.14
N ARG A 64 -5.24 -0.10 -7.99
CA ARG A 64 -5.14 -0.51 -9.40
C ARG A 64 -4.07 0.30 -10.14
N ASN A 65 -4.10 1.63 -10.05
CA ASN A 65 -3.11 2.50 -10.70
C ASN A 65 -1.68 2.16 -10.29
N LEU A 66 -1.45 1.95 -8.98
CA LEU A 66 -0.14 1.61 -8.43
C LEU A 66 0.35 0.23 -8.90
N THR A 67 -0.55 -0.76 -9.02
CA THR A 67 -0.22 -2.07 -9.58
C THR A 67 0.10 -1.99 -11.07
N GLU A 68 -0.75 -1.31 -11.86
CA GLU A 68 -0.54 -1.12 -13.30
C GLU A 68 0.78 -0.42 -13.63
N LYS A 69 1.20 0.52 -12.77
CA LYS A 69 2.48 1.24 -12.88
C LYS A 69 3.66 0.53 -12.22
N GLY A 70 3.45 -0.67 -11.67
CA GLY A 70 4.52 -1.50 -11.10
C GLY A 70 5.12 -0.96 -9.82
N TYR A 71 4.34 -0.24 -8.99
CA TYR A 71 4.73 0.18 -7.64
C TYR A 71 4.30 -0.82 -6.56
N LEU A 72 3.22 -1.56 -6.82
CA LEU A 72 2.67 -2.56 -5.91
C LEU A 72 2.39 -3.87 -6.64
N GLU A 73 2.49 -4.96 -5.89
CA GLU A 73 1.87 -6.25 -6.23
C GLU A 73 0.86 -6.59 -5.12
N ILE A 74 -0.30 -7.12 -5.50
CA ILE A 74 -1.39 -7.47 -4.55
C ILE A 74 -1.79 -8.92 -4.78
N VAL A 75 -1.69 -9.72 -3.72
CA VAL A 75 -2.06 -11.14 -3.73
C VAL A 75 -3.23 -11.36 -2.78
N SER A 76 -4.33 -11.92 -3.30
CA SER A 76 -5.48 -12.30 -2.46
C SER A 76 -5.12 -13.49 -1.59
N ARG A 77 -5.66 -13.50 -0.36
CA ARG A 77 -5.40 -14.55 0.61
C ARG A 77 -6.70 -15.17 1.08
N LYS A 78 -6.68 -16.49 1.22
CA LYS A 78 -7.77 -17.26 1.81
C LYS A 78 -7.29 -18.05 3.01
N SER A 79 -8.16 -18.22 3.99
CA SER A 79 -7.91 -19.12 5.10
C SER A 79 -8.00 -20.57 4.66
N ARG A 80 -7.54 -21.51 5.50
CA ARG A 80 -7.69 -22.95 5.27
C ARG A 80 -9.15 -23.37 5.06
N ASN A 81 -10.09 -22.61 5.64
CA ASN A 81 -11.53 -22.86 5.56
C ASN A 81 -12.20 -22.13 4.38
N GLY A 82 -11.42 -21.47 3.52
CA GLY A 82 -11.92 -20.77 2.32
C GLY A 82 -12.36 -19.33 2.52
N ASN A 83 -12.32 -18.80 3.76
CA ASN A 83 -12.71 -17.42 4.04
C ASN A 83 -11.67 -16.43 3.51
N ASP A 84 -12.12 -15.27 3.02
CA ASP A 84 -11.24 -14.21 2.57
C ASP A 84 -10.47 -13.59 3.74
N LEU A 85 -9.16 -13.41 3.54
CA LEU A 85 -8.27 -12.69 4.44
C LEU A 85 -7.87 -11.35 3.82
N SER A 86 -7.27 -10.47 4.62
CA SER A 86 -6.64 -9.27 4.05
C SER A 86 -5.58 -9.68 3.03
N ASN A 87 -5.60 -9.03 1.88
CA ASN A 87 -4.61 -9.22 0.83
C ASN A 87 -3.19 -8.99 1.37
N THR A 88 -2.23 -9.69 0.80
CA THR A 88 -0.82 -9.28 0.91
C THR A 88 -0.54 -8.22 -0.14
N TYR A 89 0.13 -7.16 0.29
CA TYR A 89 0.65 -6.09 -0.55
C TYR A 89 2.17 -6.19 -0.51
N LYS A 90 2.82 -6.05 -1.67
CA LYS A 90 4.27 -6.00 -1.80
C LYS A 90 4.68 -4.72 -2.50
N VAL A 91 5.55 -3.93 -1.89
CA VAL A 91 6.14 -2.74 -2.53
C VAL A 91 7.31 -3.17 -3.43
N LEU A 92 7.39 -2.59 -4.64
CA LEU A 92 8.39 -2.96 -5.65
C LEU A 92 9.56 -1.98 -5.68
#